data_AF-A0A3E0NT06-F1
#
_entry.id   AF-A0A3E0NT06-F1
#
_cell.length_a   1.000
_cell.length_b   1.000
_cell.length_c   1.000
_cell.angle_alpha   90.00
_cell.angle_beta   90.00
_cell.angle_gamma   90.00
#
_symmetry.space_group_name_H-M   'P 1'
#
loop_
_entity.id
_entity.type
_entity.pdbx_description
1 polymer ?
#
loop_
_entity_poly.entity_id
_entity_poly.type
_entity_poly.pdbx_seq_one_letter_code
_entity_poly.pdbx_strand_id
1 'polypeptide(L)'
;MSRSRSAFTRFVIVAVSVPALVLLPGCGGESEPAEESAALGAAAPAAGTAVDPNTCRSIYPSYWQDPNPKFAEQWVGQQVSNVPPEGYTGPVFRLSDGYPTSLPDERADQPWRDARFDAMFDPSTDQATKTQLANDYIWAVMRYSQEGNLENDWDVCENTQRNWYHMPFQTYDVLSGREFTHGLTREAPVKFSVNTTSDLLDTTMWAVGYFNPTAAYTLGQIWEADGTPEFPTENIDFAEGAVVAKPLFNTSSPAQLPVLSNMPAWKANISEPSFCACKPAAGESSCSMVEQSQQCPRSLDAYGPVSLLQFDIAVKDSRAPGTAWVFGTFVADGVRKAGEPEPWNRIAPLGLMWGVEPPPAGQLAYDHPADPRTNGFEDMVIFWDTVDMLNEYGGGQKELWPGHLGCNQRLDGPADNQNSACMSCHMTASVVDENLNTPPIVAQFYFEGGKPGLTAQCVEPDAGNPNQGVDAGGAKRSTVNGVSFADIDSLYFFNTAAATPFNTTVGGTDVLPTMPVYASGRKEWISLDYSLQLSISLLQWSQWDQHAPQPDDDAAPESVQLTELTPAADRDHVKLPRRNVDLDARR
;
A
#
# COMPACT_ATOMS: atom_id res chain seq x y z
N MET A 1 4.78 28.44 68.25
CA MET A 1 3.75 28.43 69.32
C MET A 1 3.34 27.00 69.61
N SER A 2 3.40 26.60 70.89
CA SER A 2 2.67 25.52 71.58
C SER A 2 2.69 24.10 70.95
N ARG A 3 3.51 23.16 71.45
CA ARG A 3 3.21 22.15 72.53
C ARG A 3 2.28 21.02 72.04
N SER A 4 2.41 19.73 72.38
CA SER A 4 3.24 19.03 73.37
C SER A 4 2.81 17.55 73.44
N ARG A 5 3.81 16.63 73.56
CA ARG A 5 3.88 15.41 74.41
C ARG A 5 2.94 14.22 74.12
N SER A 6 3.51 13.02 73.87
CA SER A 6 4.03 11.99 74.82
C SER A 6 2.93 10.94 75.10
N ALA A 7 3.13 9.63 75.14
CA ALA A 7 4.02 8.83 75.98
C ALA A 7 3.76 7.32 75.61
N PHE A 8 4.78 6.46 75.39
CA PHE A 8 5.29 5.43 76.34
C PHE A 8 4.32 4.24 76.58
N THR A 9 4.64 2.95 76.35
CA THR A 9 5.48 2.03 77.18
C THR A 9 5.20 0.57 76.73
N ARG A 10 6.19 -0.18 76.17
CA ARG A 10 7.01 -1.31 76.72
C ARG A 10 6.45 -2.76 76.73
N PHE A 11 7.34 -3.68 76.28
CA PHE A 11 7.68 -5.04 76.81
C PHE A 11 6.65 -6.19 76.53
N VAL A 12 6.94 -7.47 76.25
CA VAL A 12 8.12 -8.37 76.39
C VAL A 12 7.83 -9.78 75.78
N ILE A 13 8.81 -10.39 75.06
CA ILE A 13 9.35 -11.79 75.19
C ILE A 13 8.57 -13.06 74.71
N VAL A 14 9.22 -13.75 73.74
CA VAL A 14 9.61 -15.20 73.66
C VAL A 14 8.76 -16.27 72.93
N ALA A 15 9.50 -17.00 72.07
CA ALA A 15 9.50 -18.44 71.71
C ALA A 15 8.55 -19.07 70.67
N VAL A 16 9.22 -19.59 69.62
CA VAL A 16 9.26 -21.00 69.14
C VAL A 16 8.11 -21.57 68.27
N SER A 17 8.57 -22.35 67.28
CA SER A 17 7.97 -23.49 66.54
C SER A 17 7.19 -23.27 65.22
N VAL A 18 7.78 -23.83 64.16
CA VAL A 18 7.24 -24.42 62.91
C VAL A 18 6.39 -25.68 63.30
N PRO A 19 5.28 -26.11 62.63
CA PRO A 19 5.22 -26.42 61.19
C PRO A 19 3.87 -26.25 60.42
N ALA A 20 4.02 -26.23 59.09
CA ALA A 20 3.20 -26.83 58.02
C ALA A 20 1.66 -26.67 57.90
N LEU A 21 1.27 -26.53 56.62
CA LEU A 21 0.01 -26.92 55.95
C LEU A 21 -1.13 -25.86 55.80
N VAL A 22 -1.21 -25.34 54.56
CA VAL A 22 -2.38 -25.39 53.64
C VAL A 22 -3.63 -24.49 53.88
N LEU A 23 -4.02 -23.82 52.77
CA LEU A 23 -5.27 -23.14 52.37
C LEU A 23 -5.42 -21.61 52.58
N LEU A 24 -5.70 -20.95 51.44
CA LEU A 24 -6.11 -19.55 51.14
C LEU A 24 -7.39 -19.11 51.90
N PRO A 25 -7.93 -17.85 51.83
CA PRO A 25 -7.53 -16.61 51.12
C PRO A 25 -7.59 -15.32 52.00
N GLY A 26 -7.15 -14.15 51.49
CA GLY A 26 -7.63 -12.85 52.02
C GLY A 26 -6.64 -11.66 52.01
N CYS A 27 -6.77 -10.82 50.97
CA CYS A 27 -6.73 -9.35 50.93
C CYS A 27 -5.71 -8.50 51.72
N GLY A 28 -5.04 -7.62 50.96
CA GLY A 28 -4.37 -6.39 51.40
C GLY A 28 -2.85 -6.47 51.16
N GLY A 29 -2.21 -5.83 50.20
CA GLY A 29 -2.56 -4.66 49.39
C GLY A 29 -1.44 -3.64 49.57
N GLU A 30 -0.55 -3.51 48.59
CA GLU A 30 0.16 -2.27 48.24
C GLU A 30 0.84 -2.47 46.88
N SER A 31 0.71 -1.43 46.06
CA SER A 31 0.59 -1.45 44.60
C SER A 31 1.82 -0.88 43.91
N GLU A 32 2.34 -1.59 42.92
CA GLU A 32 3.14 -1.04 41.81
C GLU A 32 2.39 -1.30 40.49
N PRO A 33 2.39 -0.39 39.50
CA PRO A 33 1.64 -0.58 38.28
C PRO A 33 2.39 -1.58 37.39
N ALA A 34 1.86 -2.80 37.30
CA ALA A 34 2.22 -3.72 36.24
C ALA A 34 1.42 -3.33 34.99
N GLU A 35 2.11 -3.14 33.87
CA GLU A 35 1.53 -3.19 32.54
C GLU A 35 0.88 -4.57 32.35
N GLU A 36 -0.44 -4.62 32.44
CA GLU A 36 -1.22 -5.80 32.09
C GLU A 36 -1.43 -5.74 30.58
N SER A 37 -0.52 -6.35 29.83
CA SER A 37 -0.84 -6.77 28.47
C SER A 37 -1.96 -7.81 28.59
N ALA A 38 -3.18 -7.39 28.26
CA ALA A 38 -4.28 -8.31 28.11
C ALA A 38 -3.94 -9.24 26.94
N ALA A 39 -3.36 -10.39 27.28
CA ALA A 39 -3.26 -11.51 26.38
C ALA A 39 -4.69 -11.90 25.99
N LEU A 40 -5.13 -11.40 24.83
CA LEU A 40 -6.30 -11.89 24.13
C LEU A 40 -6.05 -13.38 23.91
N GLY A 41 -6.67 -14.22 24.75
CA GLY A 41 -6.67 -15.66 24.57
C GLY A 41 -7.26 -15.94 23.19
N ALA A 42 -6.44 -16.51 22.30
CA ALA A 42 -6.88 -16.99 21.01
C ALA A 42 -8.05 -17.94 21.23
N ALA A 43 -9.23 -17.56 20.74
CA ALA A 43 -10.34 -18.49 20.64
C ALA A 43 -9.87 -19.67 19.78
N ALA A 44 -10.19 -20.90 20.20
CA ALA A 44 -9.96 -22.07 19.36
C ALA A 44 -10.70 -21.86 18.01
N PRO A 45 -10.06 -22.14 16.86
CA PRO A 45 -10.69 -21.93 15.56
C PRO A 45 -12.01 -22.70 15.51
N ALA A 46 -13.06 -22.03 15.05
CA ALA A 46 -14.29 -22.71 14.66
C ALA A 46 -13.94 -23.71 13.53
N ALA A 47 -14.77 -24.73 13.33
CA ALA A 47 -14.57 -25.67 12.22
C ALA A 47 -14.64 -24.90 10.88
N GLY A 48 -13.48 -24.50 10.37
CA GLY A 48 -13.34 -23.59 9.24
C GLY A 48 -13.84 -24.20 7.93
N THR A 49 -14.11 -23.32 6.98
CA THR A 49 -14.21 -23.65 5.56
C THR A 49 -13.06 -24.57 5.16
N ALA A 50 -13.37 -25.67 4.46
CA ALA A 50 -12.34 -26.61 4.05
C ALA A 50 -11.33 -25.89 3.14
N VAL A 51 -10.05 -25.90 3.54
CA VAL A 51 -8.92 -25.44 2.72
C VAL A 51 -8.93 -26.26 1.43
N ASP A 52 -9.13 -25.61 0.27
CA ASP A 52 -8.91 -26.25 -1.04
C ASP A 52 -7.40 -26.41 -1.22
N PRO A 53 -6.85 -27.63 -1.22
CA PRO A 53 -5.41 -27.85 -1.36
C PRO A 53 -4.87 -27.51 -2.75
N ASN A 54 -5.72 -27.08 -3.69
CA ASN A 54 -5.34 -26.86 -5.09
C ASN A 54 -5.76 -25.48 -5.61
N THR A 55 -5.36 -24.42 -4.91
CA THR A 55 -5.57 -23.04 -5.39
C THR A 55 -4.55 -22.60 -6.43
N CYS A 56 -3.35 -23.20 -6.50
CA CYS A 56 -2.31 -22.80 -7.45
C CYS A 56 -2.38 -23.62 -8.72
N ARG A 57 -3.26 -23.21 -9.65
CA ARG A 57 -3.70 -24.01 -10.80
C ARG A 57 -2.98 -23.67 -12.10
N SER A 58 -2.20 -22.59 -12.12
CA SER A 58 -1.50 -22.10 -13.34
C SER A 58 -2.48 -21.84 -14.48
N ILE A 59 -3.60 -21.19 -14.14
CA ILE A 59 -4.55 -20.61 -15.08
C ILE A 59 -3.92 -19.38 -15.71
N TYR A 60 -3.26 -18.54 -14.89
CA TYR A 60 -2.60 -17.30 -15.30
C TYR A 60 -1.07 -17.38 -15.14
N PRO A 61 -0.29 -16.51 -15.82
CA PRO A 61 1.16 -16.42 -15.62
C PRO A 61 1.48 -16.04 -14.17
N SER A 62 2.43 -16.74 -13.55
CA SER A 62 2.80 -16.48 -12.15
C SER A 62 3.76 -15.31 -12.00
N TYR A 63 4.61 -15.08 -12.99
CA TYR A 63 5.57 -13.98 -12.99
C TYR A 63 5.89 -13.51 -14.40
N TRP A 64 6.54 -12.35 -14.51
CA TRP A 64 6.98 -11.84 -15.81
C TRP A 64 7.94 -12.84 -16.47
N GLN A 65 7.70 -13.21 -17.73
CA GLN A 65 8.45 -14.27 -18.44
C GLN A 65 8.30 -15.68 -17.83
N ASP A 66 7.13 -16.01 -17.28
CA ASP A 66 6.79 -17.37 -16.85
C ASP A 66 7.03 -18.40 -17.98
N PRO A 67 7.98 -19.34 -17.88
CA PRO A 67 8.38 -20.19 -19.00
C PRO A 67 7.32 -21.21 -19.44
N ASN A 68 6.14 -21.24 -18.80
CA ASN A 68 5.04 -22.06 -19.25
C ASN A 68 4.68 -21.75 -20.73
N PRO A 69 4.70 -22.76 -21.63
CA PRO A 69 4.44 -22.55 -23.05
C PRO A 69 3.10 -21.87 -23.37
N LYS A 70 2.11 -21.95 -22.47
CA LYS A 70 0.82 -21.24 -22.61
C LYS A 70 0.97 -19.73 -22.70
N PHE A 71 2.03 -19.16 -22.12
CA PHE A 71 2.21 -17.72 -22.01
C PHE A 71 3.36 -17.20 -22.90
N ALA A 72 4.01 -18.06 -23.69
CA ALA A 72 5.24 -17.76 -24.44
C ALA A 72 5.18 -16.50 -25.33
N GLU A 73 3.98 -16.12 -25.78
CA GLU A 73 3.75 -14.95 -26.62
C GLU A 73 3.81 -13.62 -25.85
N GLN A 74 3.73 -13.62 -24.51
CA GLN A 74 3.73 -12.40 -23.69
C GLN A 74 5.09 -11.66 -23.66
N TRP A 75 6.20 -12.30 -24.07
CA TRP A 75 7.54 -11.70 -23.98
C TRP A 75 8.39 -11.90 -25.24
N VAL A 76 7.76 -11.92 -26.41
CA VAL A 76 8.46 -12.02 -27.70
C VAL A 76 9.52 -10.92 -27.83
N GLY A 77 10.74 -11.31 -28.21
CA GLY A 77 11.87 -10.39 -28.42
C GLY A 77 12.60 -9.94 -27.14
N GLN A 78 12.08 -10.27 -25.96
CA GLN A 78 12.75 -9.97 -24.69
C GLN A 78 13.84 -11.02 -24.40
N GLN A 79 15.05 -10.59 -24.03
CA GLN A 79 16.24 -11.47 -23.98
C GLN A 79 16.47 -12.19 -22.63
N VAL A 80 15.45 -12.25 -21.79
CA VAL A 80 15.41 -12.81 -20.43
C VAL A 80 16.00 -11.91 -19.34
N SER A 81 15.15 -11.53 -18.39
CA SER A 81 15.62 -11.04 -17.09
C SER A 81 14.79 -11.54 -15.89
N ASN A 82 13.86 -12.48 -16.07
CA ASN A 82 13.03 -12.97 -14.97
C ASN A 82 12.67 -14.47 -15.00
N VAL A 83 13.27 -15.25 -15.92
CA VAL A 83 13.24 -16.71 -15.83
C VAL A 83 14.26 -17.16 -14.78
N PRO A 84 13.95 -18.14 -13.90
CA PRO A 84 14.92 -18.72 -13.00
C PRO A 84 16.20 -19.14 -13.74
N PRO A 85 17.40 -18.66 -13.33
CA PRO A 85 18.63 -18.96 -14.05
C PRO A 85 18.96 -20.45 -13.97
N GLU A 86 19.75 -20.95 -14.94
CA GLU A 86 20.21 -22.34 -14.94
C GLU A 86 20.90 -22.68 -13.60
N GLY A 87 20.43 -23.76 -12.95
CA GLY A 87 20.95 -24.18 -11.65
C GLY A 87 20.30 -23.51 -10.44
N TYR A 88 19.31 -22.63 -10.62
CA TYR A 88 18.47 -22.15 -9.52
C TYR A 88 17.73 -23.33 -8.86
N THR A 89 17.82 -23.41 -7.53
CA THR A 89 17.23 -24.51 -6.72
C THR A 89 16.32 -23.99 -5.60
N GLY A 90 16.12 -22.67 -5.54
CA GLY A 90 15.20 -22.05 -4.60
C GLY A 90 13.74 -22.20 -5.03
N PRO A 91 12.80 -21.71 -4.20
CA PRO A 91 11.39 -21.70 -4.53
C PRO A 91 11.12 -20.83 -5.76
N VAL A 92 10.20 -21.28 -6.60
CA VAL A 92 9.67 -20.50 -7.71
C VAL A 92 8.22 -20.19 -7.40
N PHE A 93 7.90 -18.89 -7.41
CA PHE A 93 6.58 -18.39 -7.08
C PHE A 93 5.52 -19.02 -7.99
N ARG A 94 4.39 -19.40 -7.37
CA ARG A 94 3.20 -19.88 -8.06
C ARG A 94 2.02 -19.00 -7.69
N LEU A 95 1.27 -18.56 -8.69
CA LEU A 95 0.06 -17.80 -8.47
C LEU A 95 -1.04 -18.73 -7.92
N SER A 96 -1.49 -18.46 -6.70
CA SER A 96 -2.78 -18.96 -6.18
C SER A 96 -3.94 -18.26 -6.90
N ASP A 97 -4.48 -18.93 -7.92
CA ASP A 97 -5.40 -18.39 -8.93
C ASP A 97 -6.70 -19.21 -9.12
N GLY A 98 -6.89 -20.26 -8.32
CA GLY A 98 -8.09 -21.10 -8.29
C GLY A 98 -9.21 -20.51 -7.45
N TYR A 99 -9.74 -19.36 -7.86
CA TYR A 99 -10.73 -18.58 -7.08
C TYR A 99 -12.01 -19.39 -6.73
N PRO A 100 -12.64 -19.12 -5.57
CA PRO A 100 -13.91 -19.73 -5.19
C PRO A 100 -15.04 -19.36 -6.16
N THR A 101 -15.86 -20.34 -6.56
CA THR A 101 -17.04 -20.12 -7.44
C THR A 101 -18.33 -19.85 -6.66
N SER A 102 -18.28 -19.90 -5.33
CA SER A 102 -19.38 -19.55 -4.43
C SER A 102 -18.83 -18.75 -3.26
N LEU A 103 -19.57 -17.74 -2.81
CA LEU A 103 -19.17 -16.89 -1.70
C LEU A 103 -18.94 -17.74 -0.42
N PRO A 104 -17.70 -17.78 0.12
CA PRO A 104 -17.42 -18.50 1.36
C PRO A 104 -18.10 -17.85 2.57
N ASP A 105 -18.55 -18.66 3.54
CA ASP A 105 -19.01 -18.17 4.86
C ASP A 105 -17.85 -18.23 5.86
N GLU A 106 -17.11 -17.13 5.97
CA GLU A 106 -15.93 -17.01 6.84
C GLU A 106 -16.21 -16.17 8.09
N ARG A 107 -17.46 -15.75 8.33
CA ARG A 107 -17.77 -14.76 9.38
C ARG A 107 -17.31 -15.20 10.77
N ALA A 108 -17.38 -16.50 11.07
CA ALA A 108 -16.94 -17.05 12.35
C ALA A 108 -15.42 -16.90 12.58
N ASP A 109 -14.64 -16.83 11.51
CA ASP A 109 -13.18 -16.74 11.52
C ASP A 109 -12.67 -15.29 11.37
N GLN A 110 -13.57 -14.31 11.36
CA GLN A 110 -13.27 -12.88 11.15
C GLN A 110 -13.45 -12.08 12.46
N PRO A 111 -12.51 -12.14 13.41
CA PRO A 111 -12.67 -11.61 14.76
C PRO A 111 -12.85 -10.08 14.83
N TRP A 112 -12.40 -9.34 13.82
CA TRP A 112 -12.64 -7.89 13.72
C TRP A 112 -14.12 -7.55 13.54
N ARG A 113 -14.97 -8.51 13.15
CA ARG A 113 -16.42 -8.35 12.99
C ARG A 113 -17.22 -8.50 14.29
N ASP A 114 -16.53 -8.60 15.43
CA ASP A 114 -17.15 -8.55 16.75
C ASP A 114 -17.78 -7.17 17.00
N ALA A 115 -18.94 -7.14 17.68
CA ALA A 115 -19.70 -5.93 17.97
C ALA A 115 -18.97 -4.95 18.90
N ARG A 116 -17.93 -5.39 19.63
CA ARG A 116 -17.08 -4.49 20.42
C ARG A 116 -16.43 -3.39 19.57
N PHE A 117 -16.23 -3.64 18.28
CA PHE A 117 -15.64 -2.68 17.35
C PHE A 117 -16.64 -1.66 16.81
N ASP A 118 -17.95 -1.82 17.06
CA ASP A 118 -18.97 -0.88 16.57
C ASP A 118 -18.71 0.54 17.11
N ALA A 119 -18.24 0.65 18.36
CA ALA A 119 -17.87 1.93 18.97
C ALA A 119 -16.69 2.61 18.26
N MET A 120 -15.84 1.88 17.52
CA MET A 120 -14.75 2.49 16.73
C MET A 120 -15.31 3.42 15.64
N PHE A 121 -16.45 3.04 15.05
CA PHE A 121 -17.10 3.75 13.95
C PHE A 121 -18.12 4.81 14.41
N ASP A 122 -18.43 4.86 15.71
CA ASP A 122 -19.33 5.86 16.27
C ASP A 122 -18.60 7.21 16.45
N PRO A 123 -19.06 8.30 15.81
CA PRO A 123 -18.43 9.61 15.92
C PRO A 123 -18.47 10.20 17.34
N SER A 124 -19.32 9.68 18.22
CA SER A 124 -19.41 10.11 19.62
C SER A 124 -18.41 9.41 20.56
N THR A 125 -17.73 8.37 20.09
CA THR A 125 -16.70 7.67 20.87
C THR A 125 -15.49 8.56 21.10
N ASP A 126 -15.02 8.62 22.35
CA ASP A 126 -13.84 9.39 22.70
C ASP A 126 -12.57 8.84 22.04
N GLN A 127 -11.61 9.73 21.79
CA GLN A 127 -10.40 9.40 21.03
C GLN A 127 -9.57 8.28 21.68
N ALA A 128 -9.48 8.22 23.02
CA ALA A 128 -8.69 7.18 23.69
C ALA A 128 -9.31 5.79 23.49
N THR A 129 -10.62 5.68 23.66
CA THR A 129 -11.36 4.44 23.36
C THR A 129 -11.24 4.07 21.89
N LYS A 130 -11.41 5.03 20.98
CA LYS A 130 -11.27 4.82 19.52
C LYS A 130 -9.87 4.31 19.16
N THR A 131 -8.80 4.90 19.71
CA THR A 131 -7.42 4.46 19.50
C THR A 131 -7.18 3.02 19.97
N GLN A 132 -7.68 2.66 21.16
CA GLN A 132 -7.54 1.29 21.66
C GLN A 132 -8.27 0.29 20.76
N LEU A 133 -9.51 0.58 20.37
CA LEU A 133 -10.28 -0.28 19.47
C LEU A 133 -9.63 -0.40 18.09
N ALA A 134 -9.10 0.68 17.54
CA ALA A 134 -8.38 0.67 16.26
C ALA A 134 -7.12 -0.22 16.33
N ASN A 135 -6.35 -0.14 17.42
CA ASN A 135 -5.21 -1.02 17.63
C ASN A 135 -5.64 -2.50 17.73
N ASP A 136 -6.70 -2.78 18.48
CA ASP A 136 -7.20 -4.15 18.63
C ASP A 136 -7.78 -4.70 17.31
N TYR A 137 -8.40 -3.84 16.50
CA TYR A 137 -8.96 -4.17 15.19
C TYR A 137 -7.85 -4.53 14.21
N ILE A 138 -6.88 -3.63 14.03
CA ILE A 138 -5.81 -3.80 13.04
C ILE A 138 -4.97 -5.05 13.35
N TRP A 139 -4.70 -5.33 14.63
CA TRP A 139 -4.01 -6.55 15.05
C TRP A 139 -4.87 -7.81 14.93
N ALA A 140 -6.20 -7.72 15.04
CA ALA A 140 -7.09 -8.86 14.78
C ALA A 140 -7.03 -9.28 13.31
N VAL A 141 -7.01 -8.31 12.39
CA VAL A 141 -6.87 -8.58 10.95
C VAL A 141 -5.46 -9.08 10.63
N MET A 142 -4.41 -8.47 11.20
CA MET A 142 -3.03 -8.93 10.98
C MET A 142 -2.84 -10.40 11.38
N ARG A 143 -3.33 -10.80 12.57
CA ARG A 143 -3.23 -12.19 13.02
C ARG A 143 -3.97 -13.15 12.09
N TYR A 144 -5.17 -12.78 11.65
CA TYR A 144 -5.91 -13.54 10.64
C TYR A 144 -5.11 -13.71 9.34
N SER A 145 -4.43 -12.66 8.90
CA SER A 145 -3.57 -12.68 7.70
C SER A 145 -2.32 -13.54 7.86
N GLN A 146 -1.79 -13.64 9.07
CA GLN A 146 -0.59 -14.40 9.38
C GLN A 146 -0.83 -15.91 9.59
N GLU A 147 -2.05 -16.32 9.97
CA GLU A 147 -2.38 -17.72 10.26
C GLU A 147 -2.03 -18.66 9.09
N GLY A 148 -1.06 -19.55 9.33
CA GLY A 148 -0.54 -20.50 8.35
C GLY A 148 0.45 -19.92 7.33
N ASN A 149 0.58 -18.59 7.24
CA ASN A 149 1.49 -17.91 6.31
C ASN A 149 2.89 -17.69 6.91
N LEU A 150 3.04 -17.67 8.23
CA LEU A 150 4.35 -17.49 8.86
C LEU A 150 5.23 -18.74 8.70
N GLU A 151 4.62 -19.93 8.78
CA GLU A 151 5.32 -21.22 8.72
C GLU A 151 5.86 -21.57 7.33
N ASN A 152 5.27 -20.98 6.27
CA ASN A 152 5.64 -21.22 4.88
C ASN A 152 6.25 -19.98 4.20
N ASP A 153 6.61 -18.95 4.98
CA ASP A 153 7.17 -17.69 4.48
C ASP A 153 6.30 -17.04 3.39
N TRP A 154 4.98 -17.05 3.62
CA TRP A 154 3.94 -16.52 2.73
C TRP A 154 3.83 -17.21 1.36
N ASP A 155 4.34 -18.44 1.20
CA ASP A 155 3.90 -19.32 0.11
C ASP A 155 2.48 -19.82 0.37
N VAL A 156 1.51 -18.99 -0.02
CA VAL A 156 0.08 -19.26 0.23
C VAL A 156 -0.44 -20.53 -0.44
N CYS A 157 0.26 -21.10 -1.42
CA CYS A 157 -0.06 -22.40 -1.98
C CYS A 157 0.11 -23.54 -0.95
N GLU A 158 0.98 -23.33 0.04
CA GLU A 158 1.33 -24.30 1.07
C GLU A 158 0.63 -23.97 2.42
N ASN A 159 -0.24 -22.95 2.46
CA ASN A 159 -0.99 -22.60 3.67
C ASN A 159 -2.07 -23.66 3.93
N THR A 160 -1.96 -24.34 5.08
CA THR A 160 -2.87 -25.41 5.49
C THR A 160 -3.97 -24.97 6.46
N GLN A 161 -3.93 -23.70 6.90
CA GLN A 161 -4.92 -23.12 7.81
C GLN A 161 -6.00 -22.37 7.04
N ARG A 162 -5.61 -21.60 6.02
CA ARG A 162 -6.51 -20.77 5.23
C ARG A 162 -6.00 -20.54 3.82
N ASN A 163 -6.89 -20.62 2.85
CA ASN A 163 -6.57 -20.26 1.48
C ASN A 163 -6.36 -18.74 1.36
N TRP A 164 -5.34 -18.36 0.60
CA TRP A 164 -5.13 -16.99 0.14
C TRP A 164 -4.87 -17.01 -1.36
N TYR A 165 -5.24 -15.93 -2.03
CA TYR A 165 -5.23 -15.82 -3.49
C TYR A 165 -4.47 -14.57 -3.92
N HIS A 166 -4.04 -14.53 -5.18
CA HIS A 166 -3.36 -13.37 -5.74
C HIS A 166 -4.19 -12.75 -6.87
N MET A 167 -3.92 -11.48 -7.17
CA MET A 167 -4.41 -10.86 -8.40
C MET A 167 -3.63 -11.39 -9.62
N PRO A 168 -4.27 -11.78 -10.73
CA PRO A 168 -3.56 -12.23 -11.93
C PRO A 168 -3.06 -11.03 -12.74
N PHE A 169 -2.35 -11.27 -13.84
CA PHE A 169 -1.96 -10.24 -14.82
C PHE A 169 -1.24 -8.99 -14.26
N GLN A 170 -0.55 -9.11 -13.12
CA GLN A 170 0.47 -8.14 -12.69
C GLN A 170 1.87 -8.56 -13.20
N THR A 171 1.93 -9.09 -14.41
CA THR A 171 3.10 -9.79 -14.97
C THR A 171 3.53 -9.26 -16.33
N TYR A 172 2.69 -8.48 -17.01
CA TYR A 172 2.91 -8.08 -18.39
C TYR A 172 3.87 -6.89 -18.50
N ASP A 173 3.79 -5.93 -17.56
CA ASP A 173 4.73 -4.81 -17.51
C ASP A 173 6.14 -5.28 -17.16
N VAL A 174 7.13 -4.90 -17.96
CA VAL A 174 8.52 -5.37 -17.83
C VAL A 174 9.18 -4.83 -16.55
N LEU A 175 8.94 -3.57 -16.21
CA LEU A 175 9.57 -2.92 -15.07
C LEU A 175 8.90 -3.30 -13.75
N SER A 176 7.58 -3.46 -13.78
CA SER A 176 6.69 -3.60 -12.61
C SER A 176 6.19 -5.01 -12.39
N GLY A 177 6.27 -5.87 -13.40
CA GLY A 177 5.74 -7.23 -13.37
C GLY A 177 6.38 -8.09 -12.28
N ARG A 178 5.62 -9.07 -11.78
CA ARG A 178 6.05 -9.97 -10.70
C ARG A 178 7.41 -10.61 -10.96
N GLU A 179 8.27 -10.62 -9.95
CA GLU A 179 9.51 -11.40 -9.96
C GLU A 179 9.27 -12.87 -9.57
N PHE A 180 10.17 -13.77 -9.96
CA PHE A 180 9.91 -15.21 -9.95
C PHE A 180 10.08 -15.92 -8.60
N THR A 181 10.66 -15.28 -7.58
CA THR A 181 10.98 -15.97 -6.31
C THR A 181 9.84 -15.91 -5.30
N HIS A 182 9.23 -14.73 -5.11
CA HIS A 182 8.17 -14.44 -4.13
C HIS A 182 6.96 -13.74 -4.77
N GLY A 183 6.99 -13.47 -6.09
CA GLY A 183 5.86 -12.85 -6.79
C GLY A 183 5.75 -11.35 -6.58
N LEU A 184 6.84 -10.68 -6.18
CA LEU A 184 6.82 -9.24 -5.89
C LEU A 184 6.71 -8.39 -7.17
N THR A 185 5.81 -7.42 -7.17
CA THR A 185 5.73 -6.33 -8.15
C THR A 185 6.58 -5.15 -7.71
N ARG A 186 7.19 -4.42 -8.65
CA ARG A 186 7.87 -3.14 -8.35
C ARG A 186 6.80 -2.06 -8.29
N GLU A 187 6.54 -1.51 -7.10
CA GLU A 187 5.43 -0.60 -6.87
C GLU A 187 5.78 0.84 -7.26
N ALA A 188 6.79 1.42 -6.60
CA ALA A 188 7.13 2.83 -6.75
C ALA A 188 8.60 3.11 -6.39
N PRO A 189 9.21 4.15 -6.99
CA PRO A 189 10.41 4.76 -6.41
C PRO A 189 10.04 5.45 -5.09
N VAL A 190 10.89 5.33 -4.08
CA VAL A 190 10.71 6.04 -2.81
C VAL A 190 12.03 6.71 -2.42
N LYS A 191 11.94 7.97 -2.01
CA LYS A 191 13.08 8.76 -1.56
C LYS A 191 12.93 9.09 -0.09
N PHE A 192 13.94 8.77 0.69
CA PHE A 192 13.97 9.13 2.11
C PHE A 192 15.04 10.18 2.39
N SER A 193 14.69 11.18 3.20
CA SER A 193 15.67 11.98 3.92
C SER A 193 15.96 11.29 5.25
N VAL A 194 17.15 10.72 5.39
CA VAL A 194 17.59 9.98 6.58
C VAL A 194 18.80 10.64 7.22
N ASN A 195 19.01 10.41 8.53
CA ASN A 195 20.16 10.97 9.26
C ASN A 195 21.50 10.25 9.01
N THR A 196 21.48 9.12 8.29
CA THR A 196 22.68 8.31 7.98
C THR A 196 23.48 8.83 6.79
N THR A 197 22.90 9.75 5.99
CA THR A 197 23.52 10.39 4.83
C THR A 197 23.00 11.82 4.67
N SER A 198 23.78 12.71 4.03
CA SER A 198 23.32 14.06 3.68
C SER A 198 22.51 14.10 2.38
N ASP A 199 22.69 13.09 1.53
CA ASP A 199 21.96 12.96 0.27
C ASP A 199 20.63 12.24 0.50
N LEU A 200 19.66 12.42 -0.40
CA LEU A 200 18.44 11.61 -0.36
C LEU A 200 18.77 10.15 -0.66
N LEU A 201 18.16 9.26 0.10
CA LEU A 201 18.25 7.83 -0.09
C LEU A 201 17.23 7.41 -1.16
N ASP A 202 17.71 7.14 -2.37
CA ASP A 202 16.89 6.60 -3.46
C ASP A 202 16.69 5.09 -3.28
N THR A 203 15.43 4.66 -3.25
CA THR A 203 15.02 3.27 -3.01
C THR A 203 13.85 2.89 -3.90
N THR A 204 13.51 1.61 -3.90
CA THR A 204 12.32 1.10 -4.59
C THR A 204 11.51 0.20 -3.66
N MET A 205 10.19 0.30 -3.75
CA MET A 205 9.26 -0.59 -3.06
C MET A 205 8.88 -1.78 -3.93
N TRP A 206 8.83 -2.95 -3.31
CA TRP A 206 8.44 -4.23 -3.91
C TRP A 206 7.37 -4.89 -3.06
N ALA A 207 6.25 -5.32 -3.65
CA ALA A 207 5.13 -5.80 -2.87
C ALA A 207 4.42 -7.01 -3.49
N VAL A 208 3.64 -7.71 -2.68
CA VAL A 208 2.74 -8.78 -3.13
C VAL A 208 1.43 -8.67 -2.38
N GLY A 209 0.31 -8.79 -3.07
CA GLY A 209 -1.03 -8.73 -2.48
C GLY A 209 -1.65 -10.10 -2.34
N TYR A 210 -2.20 -10.37 -1.16
CA TYR A 210 -2.94 -11.57 -0.81
C TYR A 210 -4.40 -11.23 -0.53
N PHE A 211 -5.31 -11.99 -1.12
CA PHE A 211 -6.75 -11.82 -1.01
C PHE A 211 -7.34 -13.03 -0.28
N ASN A 212 -8.13 -12.79 0.77
CA ASN A 212 -8.81 -13.88 1.47
C ASN A 212 -9.89 -14.52 0.55
N PRO A 213 -10.44 -15.70 0.91
CA PRO A 213 -11.44 -16.39 0.08
C PRO A 213 -12.68 -15.53 -0.23
N THR A 214 -13.16 -14.74 0.72
CA THR A 214 -14.26 -13.78 0.51
C THR A 214 -13.93 -12.73 -0.58
N ALA A 215 -12.74 -12.13 -0.56
CA ALA A 215 -12.30 -11.20 -1.59
C ALA A 215 -12.07 -11.91 -2.94
N ALA A 216 -11.45 -13.08 -2.90
CA ALA A 216 -11.14 -13.91 -4.05
C ALA A 216 -12.39 -14.39 -4.81
N TYR A 217 -13.52 -14.59 -4.13
CA TYR A 217 -14.80 -14.85 -4.80
C TYR A 217 -15.16 -13.74 -5.79
N THR A 218 -14.98 -12.47 -5.39
CA THR A 218 -15.23 -11.31 -6.27
C THR A 218 -14.26 -11.32 -7.45
N LEU A 219 -12.98 -11.64 -7.21
CA LEU A 219 -12.00 -11.79 -8.28
C LEU A 219 -12.38 -12.91 -9.25
N GLY A 220 -12.91 -14.02 -8.76
CA GLY A 220 -13.37 -15.15 -9.57
C GLY A 220 -14.69 -14.93 -10.32
N GLN A 221 -15.36 -13.78 -10.15
CA GLN A 221 -16.45 -13.34 -11.04
C GLN A 221 -15.94 -12.51 -12.24
N ILE A 222 -14.65 -12.19 -12.23
CA ILE A 222 -13.99 -11.41 -13.27
C ILE A 222 -13.00 -12.32 -13.97
N TRP A 223 -12.13 -12.99 -13.22
CA TRP A 223 -11.07 -13.83 -13.73
C TRP A 223 -11.54 -15.28 -13.82
N GLU A 224 -11.93 -15.67 -15.04
CA GLU A 224 -12.56 -16.95 -15.32
C GLU A 224 -11.57 -18.11 -15.42
N ALA A 225 -12.07 -19.32 -15.18
CA ALA A 225 -11.25 -20.54 -15.16
C ALA A 225 -10.61 -20.91 -16.51
N ASP A 226 -11.02 -20.26 -17.61
CA ASP A 226 -10.43 -20.45 -18.94
C ASP A 226 -9.21 -19.54 -19.22
N GLY A 227 -8.85 -18.66 -18.28
CA GLY A 227 -7.73 -17.75 -18.41
C GLY A 227 -8.07 -16.40 -19.05
N THR A 228 -9.36 -16.08 -19.21
CA THR A 228 -9.84 -14.79 -19.69
C THR A 228 -10.59 -14.01 -18.60
N PRO A 229 -10.65 -12.66 -18.67
CA PRO A 229 -11.51 -11.88 -17.82
C PRO A 229 -12.90 -11.62 -18.42
N GLU A 230 -13.95 -11.67 -17.59
CA GLU A 230 -15.23 -11.01 -17.82
C GLU A 230 -15.16 -9.56 -17.34
N PHE A 231 -15.07 -8.61 -18.27
CA PHE A 231 -14.99 -7.19 -17.93
C PHE A 231 -16.28 -6.70 -17.25
N PRO A 232 -16.18 -6.06 -16.08
CA PRO A 232 -17.35 -5.53 -15.40
C PRO A 232 -18.02 -4.44 -16.23
N THR A 233 -19.33 -4.57 -16.42
CA THR A 233 -20.17 -3.54 -17.08
C THR A 233 -20.88 -2.65 -16.07
N GLU A 234 -20.87 -3.06 -14.80
CA GLU A 234 -21.44 -2.35 -13.65
C GLU A 234 -20.39 -2.23 -12.55
N ASN A 235 -20.63 -1.33 -11.59
CA ASN A 235 -19.73 -1.15 -10.47
C ASN A 235 -19.63 -2.44 -9.65
N ILE A 236 -18.41 -2.80 -9.29
CA ILE A 236 -18.15 -3.94 -8.42
C ILE A 236 -18.40 -3.54 -6.96
N ASP A 237 -18.86 -4.50 -6.17
CA ASP A 237 -18.90 -4.43 -4.71
C ASP A 237 -18.23 -5.69 -4.15
N PHE A 238 -17.11 -5.55 -3.45
CA PHE A 238 -16.51 -6.70 -2.75
C PHE A 238 -17.44 -7.14 -1.63
N ALA A 239 -17.52 -8.47 -1.43
CA ALA A 239 -18.34 -9.02 -0.36
C ALA A 239 -17.83 -8.60 1.04
N GLU A 240 -18.76 -8.36 1.95
CA GLU A 240 -18.51 -8.06 3.36
C GLU A 240 -17.57 -9.10 4.01
N GLY A 241 -16.49 -8.64 4.65
CA GLY A 241 -15.44 -9.50 5.19
C GLY A 241 -14.34 -9.85 4.19
N ALA A 242 -14.36 -9.28 2.98
CA ALA A 242 -13.19 -9.30 2.09
C ALA A 242 -11.99 -8.66 2.79
N VAL A 243 -10.83 -9.30 2.70
CA VAL A 243 -9.57 -8.84 3.26
C VAL A 243 -8.49 -8.90 2.19
N VAL A 244 -7.74 -7.80 2.10
CA VAL A 244 -6.47 -7.73 1.38
C VAL A 244 -5.36 -7.56 2.41
N ALA A 245 -4.31 -8.34 2.27
CA ALA A 245 -3.08 -8.24 3.06
C ALA A 245 -1.91 -8.06 2.09
N LYS A 246 -1.10 -7.03 2.28
CA LYS A 246 -0.04 -6.66 1.33
C LYS A 246 1.23 -6.32 2.09
N PRO A 247 2.24 -7.21 2.18
CA PRO A 247 3.57 -6.83 2.59
C PRO A 247 4.29 -6.02 1.49
N LEU A 248 4.99 -4.97 1.90
CA LEU A 248 5.80 -4.10 1.05
C LEU A 248 7.24 -4.05 1.59
N PHE A 249 8.17 -4.39 0.73
CA PHE A 249 9.59 -4.47 1.02
C PHE A 249 10.36 -3.34 0.36
N ASN A 250 11.38 -2.83 1.04
CA ASN A 250 12.22 -1.77 0.55
C ASN A 250 13.65 -2.26 0.30
N THR A 251 14.33 -1.65 -0.68
CA THR A 251 15.71 -1.95 -1.04
C THR A 251 16.76 -1.35 -0.10
N SER A 252 16.36 -0.57 0.91
CA SER A 252 17.28 -0.03 1.92
C SER A 252 17.88 -1.14 2.77
N SER A 253 19.18 -1.01 3.05
CA SER A 253 19.84 -1.84 4.06
C SER A 253 19.58 -1.32 5.48
N PRO A 254 19.69 -2.16 6.52
CA PRO A 254 19.67 -1.72 7.91
C PRO A 254 20.74 -0.68 8.27
N ALA A 255 21.83 -0.57 7.49
CA ALA A 255 22.82 0.48 7.69
C ALA A 255 22.33 1.85 7.19
N GLN A 256 21.51 1.87 6.14
CA GLN A 256 20.92 3.09 5.58
C GLN A 256 19.68 3.52 6.37
N LEU A 257 18.82 2.58 6.72
CA LEU A 257 17.58 2.81 7.46
C LEU A 257 17.47 1.82 8.64
N PRO A 258 17.97 2.19 9.84
CA PRO A 258 18.15 1.24 10.94
C PRO A 258 16.90 0.55 11.46
N VAL A 259 15.71 1.13 11.29
CA VAL A 259 14.44 0.50 11.69
C VAL A 259 14.20 -0.87 11.01
N LEU A 260 14.88 -1.12 9.87
CA LEU A 260 14.85 -2.39 9.16
C LEU A 260 15.71 -3.50 9.81
N SER A 261 16.47 -3.18 10.85
CA SER A 261 17.27 -4.19 11.58
C SER A 261 16.36 -5.27 12.14
N ASN A 262 16.70 -6.55 11.96
CA ASN A 262 15.89 -7.69 12.43
C ASN A 262 14.54 -7.88 11.72
N MET A 263 14.22 -7.13 10.66
CA MET A 263 13.01 -7.36 9.87
C MET A 263 13.13 -8.62 8.99
N PRO A 264 12.01 -9.26 8.59
CA PRO A 264 11.99 -10.22 7.50
C PRO A 264 12.60 -9.60 6.25
N ALA A 265 13.39 -10.39 5.52
CA ALA A 265 14.02 -9.97 4.28
C ALA A 265 14.02 -11.10 3.27
N TRP A 266 13.65 -10.77 2.03
CA TRP A 266 13.57 -11.71 0.93
C TRP A 266 14.65 -11.44 -0.10
N LYS A 267 15.26 -12.52 -0.58
CA LYS A 267 16.13 -12.48 -1.75
C LYS A 267 15.25 -12.55 -3.00
N ALA A 268 15.09 -11.43 -3.68
CA ALA A 268 14.18 -11.30 -4.81
C ALA A 268 14.90 -10.92 -6.11
N ASN A 269 14.35 -11.28 -7.26
CA ASN A 269 14.92 -10.90 -8.55
C ASN A 269 14.48 -9.48 -8.92
N ILE A 270 15.23 -8.49 -8.45
CA ILE A 270 14.86 -7.06 -8.50
C ILE A 270 15.75 -6.27 -9.46
N SER A 271 15.27 -5.10 -9.88
CA SER A 271 16.07 -4.10 -10.60
C SER A 271 16.87 -3.20 -9.67
N GLU A 272 17.70 -2.32 -10.24
CA GLU A 272 18.51 -1.35 -9.48
C GLU A 272 17.67 -0.48 -8.52
N PRO A 273 18.09 -0.31 -7.24
CA PRO A 273 17.38 0.46 -6.21
C PRO A 273 17.14 1.94 -6.51
N SER A 274 18.02 2.56 -7.32
CA SER A 274 17.91 3.94 -7.79
C SER A 274 16.77 4.17 -8.79
N PHE A 275 15.89 3.16 -8.94
CA PHE A 275 14.79 3.11 -9.89
C PHE A 275 15.29 3.17 -11.33
N CYS A 276 15.59 2.00 -11.90
CA CYS A 276 16.03 1.93 -13.30
C CYS A 276 14.99 2.57 -14.24
N ALA A 277 15.45 3.52 -15.05
CA ALA A 277 14.68 4.21 -16.06
C ALA A 277 15.22 3.90 -17.46
N CYS A 278 14.33 3.56 -18.39
CA CYS A 278 14.69 3.24 -19.75
C CYS A 278 14.83 4.50 -20.63
N LYS A 279 15.81 4.51 -21.53
CA LYS A 279 15.98 5.56 -22.54
C LYS A 279 15.44 5.08 -23.89
N PRO A 280 14.42 5.74 -24.46
CA PRO A 280 13.84 5.30 -25.73
C PRO A 280 14.79 5.52 -26.90
N ALA A 281 14.59 4.75 -27.97
CA ALA A 281 15.22 4.99 -29.26
C ALA A 281 15.01 6.44 -29.75
N ALA A 282 15.97 6.94 -30.54
CA ALA A 282 15.93 8.30 -31.04
C ALA A 282 14.69 8.53 -31.92
N GLY A 283 13.83 9.47 -31.52
CA GLY A 283 12.58 9.80 -32.21
C GLY A 283 11.33 9.26 -31.52
N GLU A 284 11.49 8.36 -30.54
CA GLU A 284 10.38 7.76 -29.80
C GLU A 284 10.07 8.49 -28.50
N SER A 285 8.80 8.43 -28.09
CA SER A 285 8.31 9.07 -26.85
C SER A 285 8.42 8.18 -25.61
N SER A 286 8.44 6.86 -25.77
CA SER A 286 8.54 5.87 -24.70
C SER A 286 9.37 4.67 -25.14
N CYS A 287 9.89 3.90 -24.18
CA CYS A 287 10.61 2.67 -24.49
C CYS A 287 9.64 1.56 -24.91
N SER A 288 10.08 0.73 -25.84
CA SER A 288 9.47 -0.58 -26.05
C SER A 288 9.75 -1.52 -24.87
N MET A 289 8.92 -2.55 -24.70
CA MET A 289 9.16 -3.60 -23.71
C MET A 289 10.52 -4.29 -23.89
N VAL A 290 10.96 -4.45 -25.15
CA VAL A 290 12.27 -5.04 -25.47
C VAL A 290 13.38 -4.14 -24.93
N GLU A 291 13.32 -2.83 -25.18
CA GLU A 291 14.29 -1.87 -24.65
C GLU A 291 14.29 -1.84 -23.12
N GLN A 292 13.13 -1.81 -22.49
CA GLN A 292 13.02 -1.88 -21.02
C GLN A 292 13.69 -3.15 -20.48
N SER A 293 13.43 -4.32 -21.10
CA SER A 293 13.99 -5.61 -20.66
C SER A 293 15.51 -5.67 -20.76
N GLN A 294 16.09 -4.92 -21.71
CA GLN A 294 17.53 -4.86 -21.94
C GLN A 294 18.22 -3.81 -21.08
N GLN A 295 17.56 -2.67 -20.83
CA GLN A 295 18.13 -1.53 -20.12
C GLN A 295 17.93 -1.61 -18.60
N CYS A 296 16.92 -2.35 -18.15
CA CYS A 296 16.61 -2.55 -16.72
C CYS A 296 16.65 -4.03 -16.33
N PRO A 297 17.84 -4.67 -16.39
CA PRO A 297 17.99 -6.05 -15.98
C PRO A 297 17.66 -6.21 -14.49
N ARG A 298 17.10 -7.37 -14.15
CA ARG A 298 16.90 -7.79 -12.77
C ARG A 298 18.00 -8.76 -12.33
N SER A 299 18.25 -8.81 -11.03
CA SER A 299 19.24 -9.71 -10.43
C SER A 299 18.79 -10.15 -9.04
N LEU A 300 19.00 -11.43 -8.75
CA LEU A 300 18.87 -12.00 -7.41
C LEU A 300 19.96 -11.54 -6.43
N ASP A 301 21.11 -11.09 -6.93
CA ASP A 301 22.34 -10.94 -6.13
C ASP A 301 22.91 -9.52 -6.18
N ALA A 302 22.71 -8.77 -7.26
CA ALA A 302 23.39 -7.49 -7.46
C ALA A 302 22.90 -6.39 -6.52
N TYR A 303 21.63 -6.43 -6.10
CA TYR A 303 20.95 -5.32 -5.43
C TYR A 303 20.54 -5.62 -3.97
N GLY A 304 20.93 -6.80 -3.47
CA GLY A 304 20.67 -7.23 -2.10
C GLY A 304 19.25 -7.76 -1.87
N PRO A 305 18.97 -8.28 -0.68
CA PRO A 305 17.60 -8.62 -0.30
C PRO A 305 16.77 -7.34 -0.10
N VAL A 306 15.46 -7.47 -0.25
CA VAL A 306 14.50 -6.44 0.15
C VAL A 306 13.98 -6.74 1.55
N SER A 307 13.84 -5.73 2.40
CA SER A 307 13.41 -5.90 3.81
C SER A 307 12.01 -5.33 4.02
N LEU A 308 11.18 -6.00 4.82
CA LEU A 308 9.81 -5.56 5.10
C LEU A 308 9.86 -4.17 5.76
N LEU A 309 9.29 -3.17 5.08
CA LEU A 309 9.19 -1.79 5.58
C LEU A 309 7.76 -1.45 5.98
N GLN A 310 6.79 -1.91 5.21
CA GLN A 310 5.38 -1.58 5.37
C GLN A 310 4.52 -2.83 5.14
N PHE A 311 3.39 -2.92 5.83
CA PHE A 311 2.40 -3.97 5.61
C PHE A 311 1.01 -3.33 5.65
N ASP A 312 0.32 -3.37 4.52
CA ASP A 312 -1.02 -2.80 4.41
C ASP A 312 -2.08 -3.89 4.53
N ILE A 313 -3.21 -3.49 5.11
CA ILE A 313 -4.44 -4.26 5.13
C ILE A 313 -5.60 -3.41 4.62
N ALA A 314 -6.54 -4.03 3.91
CA ALA A 314 -7.81 -3.44 3.57
C ALA A 314 -8.93 -4.43 3.87
N VAL A 315 -9.99 -3.97 4.51
CA VAL A 315 -11.11 -4.80 4.95
C VAL A 315 -12.42 -4.20 4.50
N LYS A 316 -13.25 -5.00 3.83
CA LYS A 316 -14.64 -4.65 3.57
C LYS A 316 -15.43 -4.81 4.85
N ASP A 317 -15.88 -3.69 5.40
CA ASP A 317 -16.64 -3.62 6.66
C ASP A 317 -17.71 -2.54 6.55
N SER A 318 -18.95 -2.96 6.37
CA SER A 318 -20.13 -2.10 6.22
C SER A 318 -20.43 -1.20 7.43
N ARG A 319 -19.75 -1.40 8.57
CA ARG A 319 -19.84 -0.47 9.71
C ARG A 319 -19.07 0.82 9.49
N ALA A 320 -18.08 0.83 8.59
CA ALA A 320 -17.39 2.04 8.15
C ALA A 320 -18.38 2.97 7.41
N PRO A 321 -18.76 4.12 8.01
CA PRO A 321 -19.79 4.97 7.45
C PRO A 321 -19.33 5.61 6.14
N GLY A 322 -20.18 5.54 5.12
CA GLY A 322 -19.93 6.13 3.80
C GLY A 322 -19.10 5.20 2.91
N THR A 323 -17.93 4.75 3.36
CA THR A 323 -16.96 4.03 2.52
C THR A 323 -17.15 2.52 2.48
N ALA A 324 -17.68 1.91 3.56
CA ALA A 324 -17.73 0.46 3.79
C ALA A 324 -16.35 -0.25 3.71
N TRP A 325 -15.27 0.50 3.88
CA TRP A 325 -13.90 -0.01 3.85
C TRP A 325 -13.09 0.52 5.03
N VAL A 326 -12.21 -0.33 5.56
CA VAL A 326 -11.24 0.01 6.59
C VAL A 326 -9.84 -0.32 6.07
N PHE A 327 -8.98 0.69 6.03
CA PHE A 327 -7.59 0.60 5.55
C PHE A 327 -6.66 0.75 6.74
N GLY A 328 -5.64 -0.09 6.84
CA GLY A 328 -4.67 -0.05 7.93
C GLY A 328 -3.27 -0.28 7.42
N THR A 329 -2.31 0.36 8.07
CA THR A 329 -0.90 0.25 7.71
C THR A 329 -0.08 -0.07 8.95
N PHE A 330 0.81 -1.04 8.82
CA PHE A 330 1.90 -1.31 9.74
C PHE A 330 3.22 -0.91 9.10
N VAL A 331 4.22 -0.62 9.92
CA VAL A 331 5.58 -0.27 9.51
C VAL A 331 6.61 -1.06 10.31
N ALA A 332 7.82 -1.16 9.78
CA ALA A 332 8.94 -1.80 10.46
C ALA A 332 9.22 -1.18 11.84
N ASP A 333 9.56 -2.03 12.80
CA ASP A 333 9.96 -1.64 14.17
C ASP A 333 11.02 -2.62 14.72
N GLY A 334 11.95 -3.00 13.86
CA GLY A 334 12.84 -4.12 14.12
C GLY A 334 13.92 -3.84 15.18
N VAL A 335 14.19 -2.57 15.49
CA VAL A 335 15.10 -2.17 16.57
C VAL A 335 14.43 -2.30 17.94
N ARG A 336 13.27 -1.67 18.16
CA ARG A 336 12.59 -1.75 19.47
C ARG A 336 12.06 -3.15 19.74
N LYS A 337 11.63 -3.87 18.69
CA LYS A 337 11.11 -5.24 18.77
C LYS A 337 12.17 -6.32 18.52
N ALA A 338 13.46 -6.05 18.73
CA ALA A 338 14.51 -7.05 18.57
C ALA A 338 14.30 -8.31 19.44
N GLY A 339 13.58 -8.19 20.56
CA GLY A 339 13.23 -9.30 21.45
C GLY A 339 12.00 -10.11 21.03
N GLU A 340 11.22 -9.64 20.04
CA GLU A 340 10.07 -10.39 19.51
C GLU A 340 10.58 -11.62 18.75
N PRO A 341 10.23 -12.85 19.17
CA PRO A 341 10.74 -14.08 18.57
C PRO A 341 10.29 -14.27 17.12
N GLU A 342 9.07 -13.86 16.77
CA GLU A 342 8.53 -13.96 15.42
C GLU A 342 8.90 -12.71 14.59
N PRO A 343 9.83 -12.79 13.62
CA PRO A 343 10.28 -11.62 12.87
C PRO A 343 9.13 -10.84 12.19
N TRP A 344 8.08 -11.51 11.72
CA TRP A 344 6.93 -10.86 11.09
C TRP A 344 6.08 -10.02 12.07
N ASN A 345 6.24 -10.21 13.39
CA ASN A 345 5.60 -9.40 14.43
C ASN A 345 6.44 -8.18 14.87
N ARG A 346 7.62 -7.98 14.29
CA ARG A 346 8.49 -6.82 14.51
C ARG A 346 8.03 -5.56 13.77
N ILE A 347 6.71 -5.42 13.62
CA ILE A 347 6.03 -4.29 13.00
C ILE A 347 5.23 -3.52 14.07
N ALA A 348 4.98 -2.24 13.83
CA ALA A 348 4.11 -1.40 14.65
C ALA A 348 2.99 -0.81 13.79
N PRO A 349 1.75 -0.67 14.31
CA PRO A 349 0.69 -0.02 13.56
C PRO A 349 1.04 1.46 13.37
N LEU A 350 0.90 1.95 12.15
CA LEU A 350 1.07 3.37 11.78
C LEU A 350 -0.29 4.09 11.88
N GLY A 351 -1.35 3.45 11.39
CA GLY A 351 -2.71 3.94 11.56
C GLY A 351 -3.77 2.99 11.01
N LEU A 352 -5.03 3.36 11.27
CA LEU A 352 -6.23 2.73 10.75
C LEU A 352 -7.21 3.83 10.32
N MET A 353 -7.78 3.75 9.13
CA MET A 353 -8.77 4.71 8.62
C MET A 353 -9.97 4.01 8.02
N TRP A 354 -11.11 4.68 8.06
CA TRP A 354 -12.35 4.28 7.39
C TRP A 354 -13.02 5.47 6.68
N GLY A 355 -12.29 6.57 6.58
CA GLY A 355 -12.57 7.73 5.77
C GLY A 355 -11.33 8.61 5.66
N VAL A 356 -11.48 9.80 5.09
CA VAL A 356 -10.40 10.73 4.77
C VAL A 356 -10.61 12.12 5.35
N GLU A 357 -11.49 12.28 6.35
CA GLU A 357 -11.87 13.56 6.96
C GLU A 357 -12.03 14.71 5.93
N PRO A 358 -13.13 14.69 5.14
CA PRO A 358 -13.28 15.58 3.99
C PRO A 358 -13.27 17.06 4.36
N PRO A 359 -12.50 17.92 3.64
CA PRO A 359 -12.54 19.36 3.89
C PRO A 359 -13.94 19.93 3.58
N PRO A 360 -14.45 20.88 4.40
CA PRO A 360 -15.67 21.60 4.10
C PRO A 360 -15.57 22.31 2.74
N ALA A 361 -16.72 22.52 2.07
CA ALA A 361 -16.76 23.15 0.76
C ALA A 361 -15.99 24.48 0.72
N GLY A 362 -15.02 24.58 -0.21
CA GLY A 362 -14.16 25.75 -0.38
C GLY A 362 -12.97 25.84 0.59
N GLN A 363 -12.78 24.88 1.48
CA GLN A 363 -11.56 24.72 2.28
C GLN A 363 -10.56 23.80 1.58
N LEU A 364 -9.30 23.86 2.03
CA LEU A 364 -8.20 23.10 1.46
C LEU A 364 -7.91 21.90 2.36
N ALA A 365 -7.38 20.84 1.76
CA ALA A 365 -7.05 19.62 2.51
C ALA A 365 -5.73 19.75 3.30
N TYR A 366 -4.82 20.64 2.88
CA TYR A 366 -3.48 20.78 3.48
C TYR A 366 -3.52 21.30 4.93
N ASP A 367 -4.59 21.99 5.33
CA ASP A 367 -4.80 22.56 6.66
C ASP A 367 -6.09 22.09 7.36
N HIS A 368 -6.80 21.14 6.75
CA HIS A 368 -8.00 20.52 7.31
C HIS A 368 -7.79 19.01 7.57
N PRO A 369 -8.18 18.46 8.73
CA PRO A 369 -8.69 19.17 9.90
C PRO A 369 -7.62 19.99 10.61
N ALA A 370 -8.05 20.86 11.52
CA ALA A 370 -7.12 21.67 12.29
C ALA A 370 -6.39 20.84 13.35
N ASP A 371 -5.06 20.86 13.33
CA ASP A 371 -4.19 20.20 14.32
C ASP A 371 -4.60 18.75 14.66
N PRO A 372 -4.63 17.85 13.67
CA PRO A 372 -5.12 16.48 13.86
C PRO A 372 -4.30 15.69 14.90
N ARG A 373 -3.04 16.05 15.10
CA ARG A 373 -2.20 15.42 16.13
C ARG A 373 -2.70 15.68 17.55
N THR A 374 -3.22 16.88 17.81
CA THR A 374 -3.78 17.23 19.12
C THR A 374 -5.26 16.87 19.21
N ASN A 375 -6.03 17.13 18.16
CA ASN A 375 -7.49 17.02 18.18
C ASN A 375 -8.00 15.61 17.81
N GLY A 376 -7.14 14.79 17.20
CA GLY A 376 -7.53 13.53 16.58
C GLY A 376 -8.24 13.74 15.25
N PHE A 377 -8.52 12.62 14.58
CA PHE A 377 -9.38 12.58 13.40
C PHE A 377 -10.75 11.97 13.77
N GLU A 378 -11.78 12.24 12.97
CA GLU A 378 -13.11 11.64 13.15
C GLU A 378 -13.17 10.20 12.64
N ASP A 379 -12.60 9.95 11.45
CA ASP A 379 -12.71 8.70 10.69
C ASP A 379 -11.38 7.97 10.47
N MET A 380 -10.36 8.30 11.26
CA MET A 380 -9.10 7.56 11.33
C MET A 380 -8.40 7.70 12.69
N VAL A 381 -7.38 6.87 12.90
CA VAL A 381 -6.47 6.90 14.04
C VAL A 381 -5.05 6.82 13.52
N ILE A 382 -4.20 7.75 13.97
CA ILE A 382 -2.75 7.71 13.77
C ILE A 382 -2.07 7.33 15.08
N PHE A 383 -1.16 6.36 15.02
CA PHE A 383 -0.34 5.95 16.15
C PHE A 383 0.93 6.80 16.20
N TRP A 384 0.84 7.98 16.85
CA TRP A 384 1.91 8.98 16.85
C TRP A 384 3.25 8.48 17.42
N ASP A 385 3.26 7.55 18.37
CA ASP A 385 4.49 6.92 18.88
C ASP A 385 5.27 6.22 17.74
N THR A 386 4.56 5.53 16.85
CA THR A 386 5.15 4.86 15.68
C THR A 386 5.69 5.86 14.67
N VAL A 387 4.95 6.94 14.41
CA VAL A 387 5.37 8.06 13.55
C VAL A 387 6.64 8.71 14.09
N ASP A 388 6.65 9.01 15.39
CA ASP A 388 7.79 9.64 16.06
C ASP A 388 9.02 8.72 16.04
N MET A 389 8.84 7.42 16.29
CA MET A 389 9.90 6.42 16.20
C MET A 389 10.56 6.40 14.82
N LEU A 390 9.77 6.40 13.73
CA LEU A 390 10.32 6.44 12.37
C LEU A 390 11.06 7.77 12.10
N ASN A 391 10.53 8.88 12.63
CA ASN A 391 11.09 10.20 12.44
C ASN A 391 12.39 10.44 13.22
N GLU A 392 12.73 9.61 14.21
CA GLU A 392 14.08 9.62 14.84
C GLU A 392 15.19 9.36 13.80
N TYR A 393 14.87 8.67 12.70
CA TYR A 393 15.78 8.40 11.59
C TYR A 393 15.78 9.50 10.52
N GLY A 394 14.96 10.55 10.67
CA GLY A 394 14.77 11.61 9.69
C GLY A 394 16.01 12.50 9.46
N GLY A 395 16.23 12.88 8.21
CA GLY A 395 17.31 13.75 7.75
C GLY A 395 16.93 15.24 7.69
N GLY A 396 17.55 15.98 6.78
CA GLY A 396 17.36 17.42 6.66
C GLY A 396 16.05 17.88 5.99
N GLN A 397 15.38 17.01 5.24
CA GLN A 397 14.11 17.33 4.54
C GLN A 397 12.96 16.59 5.23
N LYS A 398 12.12 17.34 5.94
CA LYS A 398 11.11 16.79 6.85
C LYS A 398 9.98 16.06 6.12
N GLU A 399 9.66 16.55 4.93
CA GLU A 399 8.61 16.05 4.06
C GLU A 399 8.91 14.63 3.56
N LEU A 400 10.20 14.25 3.55
CA LEU A 400 10.69 12.94 3.10
C LEU A 400 11.22 12.09 4.26
N TRP A 401 10.86 12.40 5.50
CA TRP A 401 11.25 11.56 6.63
C TRP A 401 10.61 10.17 6.54
N PRO A 402 11.25 9.11 7.07
CA PRO A 402 10.69 7.76 6.99
C PRO A 402 9.32 7.60 7.66
N GLY A 403 8.96 8.47 8.61
CA GLY A 403 7.66 8.49 9.27
C GLY A 403 6.70 9.53 8.69
N HIS A 404 6.89 9.97 7.44
CA HIS A 404 5.92 10.85 6.81
C HIS A 404 4.54 10.18 6.74
N LEU A 405 3.51 11.01 6.73
CA LEU A 405 2.13 10.63 6.50
C LEU A 405 1.65 11.29 5.21
N GLY A 406 0.37 11.12 4.90
CA GLY A 406 -0.28 11.78 3.79
C GLY A 406 -0.62 13.25 4.04
N CYS A 407 -1.48 13.78 3.18
CA CYS A 407 -1.92 15.16 3.20
C CYS A 407 -2.47 15.57 4.56
N ASN A 408 -1.89 16.61 5.16
CA ASN A 408 -2.20 17.08 6.50
C ASN A 408 -2.24 15.94 7.55
N GLN A 409 -1.25 15.04 7.47
CA GLN A 409 -1.06 13.94 8.42
C GLN A 409 -2.16 12.86 8.38
N ARG A 410 -2.96 12.79 7.31
CA ARG A 410 -3.86 11.65 7.07
C ARG A 410 -3.06 10.37 6.91
N LEU A 411 -3.69 9.23 7.18
CA LEU A 411 -3.02 7.94 7.06
C LEU A 411 -2.54 7.71 5.62
N ASP A 412 -1.22 7.61 5.50
CA ASP A 412 -0.49 7.11 4.35
C ASP A 412 0.84 6.55 4.85
N GLY A 413 1.39 5.56 4.16
CA GLY A 413 2.60 4.88 4.60
C GLY A 413 3.90 5.48 4.04
N PRO A 414 5.07 5.06 4.56
CA PRO A 414 6.37 5.46 4.02
C PRO A 414 6.60 5.06 2.55
N ALA A 415 5.82 4.12 2.04
CA ALA A 415 5.85 3.70 0.64
C ALA A 415 5.02 4.60 -0.28
N ASP A 416 4.17 5.46 0.30
CA ASP A 416 3.08 6.13 -0.39
C ASP A 416 3.38 7.63 -0.64
N ASN A 417 2.44 8.34 -1.26
CA ASN A 417 2.68 9.72 -1.70
C ASN A 417 2.14 10.72 -0.68
N GLN A 418 3.02 11.61 -0.18
CA GLN A 418 2.67 12.59 0.85
C GLN A 418 1.51 13.54 0.49
N ASN A 419 1.15 13.65 -0.79
CA ASN A 419 0.02 14.45 -1.25
C ASN A 419 -1.34 13.72 -1.17
N SER A 420 -1.38 12.51 -0.60
CA SER A 420 -2.56 11.63 -0.65
C SER A 420 -3.00 11.15 0.74
N ALA A 421 -3.93 10.20 0.75
CA ALA A 421 -4.21 9.27 1.83
C ALA A 421 -4.51 7.92 1.15
N CYS A 422 -4.29 6.77 1.80
CA CYS A 422 -4.47 5.49 1.10
C CYS A 422 -5.89 5.33 0.51
N MET A 423 -6.95 5.74 1.23
CA MET A 423 -8.31 5.68 0.69
C MET A 423 -8.53 6.65 -0.48
N SER A 424 -8.00 7.88 -0.41
CA SER A 424 -8.07 8.85 -1.52
C SER A 424 -7.36 8.36 -2.78
N CYS A 425 -6.23 7.66 -2.62
CA CYS A 425 -5.51 7.02 -3.72
C CYS A 425 -6.38 5.91 -4.34
N HIS A 426 -6.88 5.01 -3.49
CA HIS A 426 -7.54 3.78 -3.92
C HIS A 426 -8.93 3.97 -4.50
N MET A 427 -9.70 4.98 -4.09
CA MET A 427 -11.08 5.19 -4.57
C MET A 427 -11.18 5.44 -6.08
N THR A 428 -10.07 5.76 -6.75
CA THR A 428 -10.00 5.97 -8.20
C THR A 428 -10.04 4.67 -9.02
N ALA A 429 -9.90 3.51 -8.37
CA ALA A 429 -9.88 2.21 -9.01
C ALA A 429 -11.10 1.98 -9.92
N SER A 430 -10.85 1.85 -11.22
CA SER A 430 -11.91 1.71 -12.23
C SER A 430 -11.53 0.74 -13.33
N VAL A 431 -12.55 0.22 -14.02
CA VAL A 431 -12.37 -0.61 -15.22
C VAL A 431 -11.74 0.23 -16.32
N VAL A 432 -10.72 -0.34 -16.97
CA VAL A 432 -10.06 0.25 -18.15
C VAL A 432 -11.06 0.38 -19.32
N ASP A 433 -11.02 1.51 -20.02
CA ASP A 433 -11.90 1.80 -21.15
C ASP A 433 -11.37 1.22 -22.48
N GLU A 434 -12.13 1.38 -23.57
CA GLU A 434 -11.76 0.88 -24.91
C GLU A 434 -10.42 1.42 -25.43
N ASN A 435 -9.95 2.55 -24.91
CA ASN A 435 -8.72 3.21 -25.31
C ASN A 435 -7.58 2.98 -24.29
N LEU A 436 -7.72 1.98 -23.43
CA LEU A 436 -6.77 1.67 -22.36
C LEU A 436 -6.60 2.77 -21.31
N ASN A 437 -7.60 3.63 -21.12
CA ASN A 437 -7.58 4.63 -20.07
C ASN A 437 -8.24 4.10 -18.80
N THR A 438 -7.67 4.48 -17.67
CA THR A 438 -8.33 4.49 -16.36
C THR A 438 -8.36 5.95 -15.89
N PRO A 439 -9.19 6.34 -14.90
CA PRO A 439 -8.96 7.60 -14.23
C PRO A 439 -7.52 7.55 -13.71
N PRO A 440 -6.71 8.59 -13.93
CA PRO A 440 -5.44 8.65 -13.23
C PRO A 440 -5.73 8.64 -11.73
N ILE A 441 -4.79 8.16 -10.93
CA ILE A 441 -4.77 8.44 -9.48
C ILE A 441 -4.52 9.95 -9.38
N VAL A 442 -5.63 10.70 -9.53
CA VAL A 442 -5.76 12.05 -10.06
C VAL A 442 -4.42 12.67 -10.50
N ALA A 443 -3.81 13.49 -9.67
CA ALA A 443 -2.65 14.27 -10.04
C ALA A 443 -1.32 13.57 -9.65
N GLN A 444 -1.38 12.49 -8.87
CA GLN A 444 -0.21 11.80 -8.30
C GLN A 444 0.77 11.31 -9.38
N PHE A 445 0.26 10.70 -10.45
CA PHE A 445 1.06 10.19 -11.56
C PHE A 445 0.90 10.99 -12.86
N TYR A 446 -0.05 11.93 -12.93
CA TYR A 446 -0.21 12.79 -14.11
C TYR A 446 0.87 13.89 -14.18
N PHE A 447 1.58 14.17 -13.08
CA PHE A 447 2.64 15.18 -13.03
C PHE A 447 4.07 14.64 -13.20
N GLU A 448 4.29 13.36 -12.97
CA GLU A 448 5.61 12.73 -13.10
C GLU A 448 5.87 12.47 -14.59
N GLY A 449 6.32 13.51 -15.30
CA GLY A 449 6.53 13.50 -16.76
C GLY A 449 6.39 14.85 -17.45
N GLY A 450 6.15 15.93 -16.70
CA GLY A 450 6.33 17.31 -17.20
C GLY A 450 5.20 17.85 -18.07
N LYS A 451 3.99 17.28 -18.03
CA LYS A 451 2.79 17.89 -18.62
C LYS A 451 1.72 18.17 -17.55
N PRO A 452 1.53 19.41 -17.10
CA PRO A 452 0.49 19.75 -16.13
C PRO A 452 -0.88 19.71 -16.82
N GLY A 453 -1.54 18.55 -16.80
CA GLY A 453 -2.92 18.42 -17.29
C GLY A 453 -3.99 18.69 -16.24
N LEU A 454 -3.65 18.56 -14.96
CA LEU A 454 -4.57 18.65 -13.82
C LEU A 454 -4.06 19.66 -12.78
N THR A 455 -4.93 20.16 -11.91
CA THR A 455 -4.53 20.87 -10.69
C THR A 455 -4.08 19.85 -9.65
N ALA A 456 -3.04 20.15 -8.88
CA ALA A 456 -2.54 19.27 -7.83
C ALA A 456 -3.38 19.37 -6.55
N GLN A 457 -3.59 18.25 -5.88
CA GLN A 457 -4.20 18.19 -4.56
C GLN A 457 -3.19 18.53 -3.45
N CYS A 458 -3.71 18.80 -2.25
CA CYS A 458 -2.92 19.05 -1.04
C CYS A 458 -1.87 20.17 -1.19
N VAL A 459 -2.28 21.28 -1.78
CA VAL A 459 -1.38 22.42 -2.03
C VAL A 459 -1.63 23.51 -1.00
N GLU A 460 -0.55 23.95 -0.34
CA GLU A 460 -0.53 25.21 0.41
C GLU A 460 -0.37 26.38 -0.57
N PRO A 461 -1.37 27.27 -0.71
CA PRO A 461 -1.31 28.37 -1.67
C PRO A 461 -0.35 29.48 -1.21
N ASP A 462 0.30 30.14 -2.17
CA ASP A 462 1.15 31.30 -1.91
C ASP A 462 0.29 32.49 -1.42
N ALA A 463 0.72 33.14 -0.33
CA ALA A 463 -0.01 34.27 0.26
C ALA A 463 -0.29 35.43 -0.72
N GLY A 464 0.51 35.58 -1.77
CA GLY A 464 0.34 36.62 -2.80
C GLY A 464 -0.34 36.16 -4.09
N ASN A 465 -0.55 34.85 -4.26
CA ASN A 465 -1.13 34.28 -5.48
C ASN A 465 -1.81 32.94 -5.19
N PRO A 466 -3.15 32.91 -5.00
CA PRO A 466 -3.86 31.67 -4.66
C PRO A 466 -3.88 30.62 -5.78
N ASN A 467 -3.39 30.95 -6.98
CA ASN A 467 -3.27 30.04 -8.11
C ASN A 467 -1.90 29.34 -8.17
N GLN A 468 -1.01 29.63 -7.23
CA GLN A 468 0.31 29.03 -7.08
C GLN A 468 0.48 28.57 -5.64
N GLY A 469 1.34 27.58 -5.42
CA GLY A 469 1.59 27.05 -4.09
C GLY A 469 2.64 25.95 -4.08
N VAL A 470 2.78 25.31 -2.94
CA VAL A 470 3.68 24.17 -2.72
C VAL A 470 2.86 23.00 -2.20
N ASP A 471 3.03 21.83 -2.81
CA ASP A 471 2.37 20.60 -2.33
C ASP A 471 3.08 20.00 -1.11
N ALA A 472 2.47 19.00 -0.48
CA ALA A 472 3.03 18.32 0.69
C ALA A 472 4.39 17.63 0.41
N GLY A 473 4.68 17.30 -0.85
CA GLY A 473 5.98 16.80 -1.30
C GLY A 473 7.03 17.89 -1.56
N GLY A 474 6.69 19.17 -1.37
CA GLY A 474 7.60 20.31 -1.56
C GLY A 474 7.70 20.82 -3.00
N ALA A 475 6.91 20.29 -3.93
CA ALA A 475 6.92 20.71 -5.34
C ALA A 475 6.05 21.94 -5.56
N LYS A 476 6.53 22.86 -6.42
CA LYS A 476 5.76 24.04 -6.81
C LYS A 476 4.63 23.65 -7.76
N ARG A 477 3.41 24.10 -7.44
CA ARG A 477 2.19 23.80 -8.19
C ARG A 477 1.49 25.05 -8.68
N SER A 478 0.61 24.87 -9.65
CA SER A 478 -0.26 25.91 -10.16
C SER A 478 -1.62 25.32 -10.51
N THR A 479 -2.67 26.12 -10.40
CA THR A 479 -4.00 25.72 -10.87
C THR A 479 -3.99 25.56 -12.39
N VAL A 480 -4.67 24.52 -12.89
CA VAL A 480 -4.78 24.18 -14.32
C VAL A 480 -6.25 24.22 -14.72
N ASN A 481 -6.53 24.70 -15.94
CA ASN A 481 -7.88 24.72 -16.54
C ASN A 481 -8.98 25.40 -15.68
N GLY A 482 -8.59 26.32 -14.80
CA GLY A 482 -9.54 27.04 -13.93
C GLY A 482 -10.07 26.22 -12.74
N VAL A 483 -9.52 25.02 -12.49
CA VAL A 483 -9.80 24.20 -11.32
C VAL A 483 -8.94 24.70 -10.15
N SER A 484 -9.56 25.17 -9.07
CA SER A 484 -8.82 25.63 -7.89
C SER A 484 -8.27 24.46 -7.06
N PHE A 485 -7.34 24.75 -6.14
CA PHE A 485 -6.85 23.74 -5.19
C PHE A 485 -7.98 23.19 -4.30
N ALA A 486 -8.93 24.03 -3.87
CA ALA A 486 -10.07 23.59 -3.08
C ALA A 486 -11.04 22.71 -3.90
N ASP A 487 -11.20 23.00 -5.20
CA ASP A 487 -12.03 22.17 -6.08
C ASP A 487 -11.45 20.76 -6.20
N ILE A 488 -10.15 20.62 -6.50
CA ILE A 488 -9.54 19.29 -6.62
C ILE A 488 -9.49 18.56 -5.28
N ASP A 489 -9.23 19.26 -4.18
CA ASP A 489 -9.25 18.67 -2.83
C ASP A 489 -10.65 18.16 -2.46
N SER A 490 -11.72 18.83 -2.90
CA SER A 490 -13.10 18.40 -2.67
C SER A 490 -13.48 17.11 -3.40
N LEU A 491 -12.76 16.75 -4.47
CA LEU A 491 -12.91 15.48 -5.16
C LEU A 491 -12.02 14.41 -4.52
N TYR A 492 -10.76 14.77 -4.26
CA TYR A 492 -9.73 13.81 -3.89
C TYR A 492 -9.77 13.42 -2.40
N PHE A 493 -10.21 14.31 -1.52
CA PHE A 493 -10.40 14.03 -0.09
C PHE A 493 -11.88 13.91 0.22
N PHE A 494 -12.56 12.99 -0.48
CA PHE A 494 -13.98 12.69 -0.28
C PHE A 494 -14.18 11.23 0.12
N ASN A 495 -15.09 10.98 1.07
CA ASN A 495 -15.50 9.62 1.46
C ASN A 495 -16.38 9.00 0.36
N THR A 496 -15.75 8.46 -0.68
CA THR A 496 -16.42 7.77 -1.78
C THR A 496 -17.05 6.48 -1.27
N ALA A 497 -18.32 6.26 -1.62
CA ALA A 497 -18.99 5.04 -1.21
C ALA A 497 -18.49 3.82 -1.99
N ALA A 498 -18.54 2.66 -1.34
CA ALA A 498 -18.34 1.38 -2.00
C ALA A 498 -19.18 1.27 -3.28
N ALA A 499 -18.64 0.59 -4.29
CA ALA A 499 -19.29 0.38 -5.57
C ALA A 499 -19.80 1.67 -6.26
N THR A 500 -19.17 2.81 -5.99
CA THR A 500 -19.52 4.10 -6.60
C THR A 500 -18.39 4.60 -7.48
N PRO A 501 -18.67 5.19 -8.65
CA PRO A 501 -17.65 5.80 -9.49
C PRO A 501 -16.94 6.94 -8.77
N PHE A 502 -15.64 7.08 -9.00
CA PHE A 502 -14.92 8.27 -8.57
C PHE A 502 -15.53 9.52 -9.23
N ASN A 503 -15.88 10.52 -8.42
CA ASN A 503 -16.41 11.77 -8.95
C ASN A 503 -15.27 12.61 -9.54
N THR A 504 -15.40 12.95 -10.81
CA THR A 504 -14.43 13.74 -11.57
C THR A 504 -14.91 15.16 -11.84
N THR A 505 -16.05 15.57 -11.29
CA THR A 505 -16.71 16.83 -11.66
C THR A 505 -16.81 17.82 -10.51
N VAL A 506 -16.41 19.06 -10.76
CA VAL A 506 -16.63 20.21 -9.87
C VAL A 506 -17.34 21.32 -10.63
N GLY A 507 -18.42 21.86 -10.04
CA GLY A 507 -19.20 22.93 -10.66
C GLY A 507 -19.79 22.56 -12.04
N GLY A 508 -20.02 21.26 -12.30
CA GLY A 508 -20.50 20.75 -13.59
C GLY A 508 -19.43 20.66 -14.69
N THR A 509 -18.16 20.88 -14.34
CA THR A 509 -17.01 20.72 -15.24
C THR A 509 -16.22 19.49 -14.82
N ASP A 510 -15.87 18.64 -15.79
CA ASP A 510 -14.98 17.51 -15.53
C ASP A 510 -13.53 17.98 -15.40
N VAL A 511 -12.82 17.49 -14.40
CA VAL A 511 -11.43 17.84 -14.16
C VAL A 511 -10.49 16.99 -15.00
N LEU A 512 -10.88 15.77 -15.41
CA LEU A 512 -10.07 14.88 -16.22
C LEU A 512 -10.03 15.32 -17.69
N PRO A 513 -8.90 15.09 -18.38
CA PRO A 513 -8.76 15.46 -19.79
C PRO A 513 -9.66 14.64 -20.73
N THR A 514 -10.02 13.43 -20.32
CA THR A 514 -10.83 12.48 -21.09
C THR A 514 -11.81 11.74 -20.19
N MET A 515 -13.00 11.51 -20.73
CA MET A 515 -14.04 10.67 -20.12
C MET A 515 -13.96 9.25 -20.68
N PRO A 516 -14.43 8.24 -19.92
CA PRO A 516 -14.34 6.86 -20.37
C PRO A 516 -15.15 6.63 -21.64
N VAL A 517 -14.62 5.75 -22.48
CA VAL A 517 -15.30 5.20 -23.65
C VAL A 517 -15.56 3.72 -23.40
N TYR A 518 -16.80 3.40 -23.03
CA TYR A 518 -17.28 2.03 -22.88
C TYR A 518 -18.31 1.68 -23.96
N ALA A 519 -18.37 0.39 -24.33
CA ALA A 519 -19.26 -0.11 -25.38
C ALA A 519 -20.74 0.08 -25.02
N SER A 520 -21.05 0.14 -23.73
CA SER A 520 -22.38 0.45 -23.18
C SER A 520 -22.82 1.90 -23.42
N GLY A 521 -21.90 2.79 -23.80
CA GLY A 521 -22.11 4.23 -23.90
C GLY A 521 -22.09 4.97 -22.56
N ARG A 522 -21.83 4.26 -21.46
CA ARG A 522 -21.70 4.82 -20.11
C ARG A 522 -20.62 5.90 -20.08
N LYS A 523 -20.92 7.00 -19.38
CA LYS A 523 -20.06 8.20 -19.29
C LYS A 523 -19.35 8.35 -17.95
N GLU A 524 -19.75 7.58 -16.95
CA GLU A 524 -19.10 7.51 -15.66
C GLU A 524 -18.17 6.30 -15.64
N TRP A 525 -17.03 6.42 -14.97
CA TRP A 525 -16.14 5.29 -14.74
C TRP A 525 -16.86 4.13 -14.05
N ILE A 526 -16.49 2.89 -14.38
CA ILE A 526 -17.01 1.71 -13.71
C ILE A 526 -16.11 1.40 -12.53
N SER A 527 -16.63 1.52 -11.32
CA SER A 527 -15.86 1.37 -10.08
C SER A 527 -15.42 -0.08 -9.86
N LEU A 528 -14.20 -0.24 -9.37
CA LEU A 528 -13.62 -1.50 -8.89
C LEU A 528 -13.47 -1.55 -7.37
N ASP A 529 -14.27 -0.74 -6.66
CA ASP A 529 -14.42 -0.77 -5.19
C ASP A 529 -13.07 -0.73 -4.46
N TYR A 530 -12.32 0.35 -4.69
CA TYR A 530 -11.00 0.61 -4.10
C TYR A 530 -9.85 -0.33 -4.54
N SER A 531 -10.09 -1.29 -5.43
CA SER A 531 -9.08 -2.26 -5.86
C SER A 531 -8.22 -1.75 -7.04
N LEU A 532 -7.20 -0.94 -6.73
CA LEU A 532 -6.21 -0.49 -7.74
C LEU A 532 -5.46 -1.66 -8.40
N GLN A 533 -5.17 -2.73 -7.65
CA GLN A 533 -4.52 -3.93 -8.22
C GLN A 533 -5.37 -4.58 -9.32
N LEU A 534 -6.70 -4.58 -9.17
CA LEU A 534 -7.61 -5.11 -10.19
C LEU A 534 -7.65 -4.20 -11.43
N SER A 535 -7.63 -2.88 -11.22
CA SER A 535 -7.53 -1.90 -12.32
C SER A 535 -6.26 -2.10 -13.14
N ILE A 536 -5.10 -2.21 -12.47
CA ILE A 536 -3.80 -2.50 -13.10
C ILE A 536 -3.82 -3.84 -13.83
N SER A 537 -4.40 -4.87 -13.20
CA SER A 537 -4.48 -6.22 -13.77
C SER A 537 -5.29 -6.26 -15.07
N LEU A 538 -6.47 -5.63 -15.10
CA LEU A 538 -7.30 -5.52 -16.30
C LEU A 538 -6.63 -4.70 -17.40
N LEU A 539 -5.93 -3.61 -17.03
CA LEU A 539 -5.14 -2.82 -17.98
C LEU A 539 -4.03 -3.66 -18.61
N GLN A 540 -3.22 -4.35 -17.81
CA GLN A 540 -2.12 -5.18 -18.30
C GLN A 540 -2.64 -6.34 -19.18
N TRP A 541 -3.76 -6.95 -18.82
CA TRP A 541 -4.42 -7.93 -19.69
C TRP A 541 -4.84 -7.31 -21.02
N SER A 542 -5.48 -6.14 -21.00
CA SER A 542 -5.97 -5.48 -22.22
C SER A 542 -4.83 -5.05 -23.13
N GLN A 543 -3.71 -4.59 -22.55
CA GLN A 543 -2.49 -4.29 -23.30
C GLN A 543 -1.95 -5.57 -23.95
N TRP A 544 -1.87 -6.68 -23.21
CA TRP A 544 -1.44 -7.94 -23.78
C TRP A 544 -2.36 -8.40 -24.92
N ASP A 545 -3.68 -8.36 -24.73
CA ASP A 545 -4.67 -8.77 -25.73
C ASP A 545 -4.56 -7.94 -27.02
N GLN A 546 -4.34 -6.63 -26.91
CA GLN A 546 -4.09 -5.75 -28.06
C GLN A 546 -2.77 -6.05 -28.79
N HIS A 547 -1.75 -6.50 -28.07
CA HIS A 547 -0.42 -6.78 -28.64
C HIS A 547 -0.23 -8.24 -29.08
N ALA A 548 -1.11 -9.14 -28.65
CA ALA A 548 -1.02 -10.56 -28.97
C ALA A 548 -1.16 -10.77 -30.49
N PRO A 549 -0.37 -11.68 -31.10
CA PRO A 549 -0.48 -12.00 -32.52
C PRO A 549 -1.92 -12.41 -32.86
N GLN A 550 -2.57 -11.65 -33.74
CA GLN A 550 -3.92 -11.98 -34.18
C GLN A 550 -3.87 -13.19 -35.13
N PRO A 551 -4.88 -14.09 -35.13
CA PRO A 551 -4.85 -15.34 -35.90
C PRO A 551 -4.63 -15.19 -37.42
N ASP A 552 -4.80 -13.97 -37.95
CA ASP A 552 -4.72 -13.65 -39.38
C ASP A 552 -3.50 -12.75 -39.75
N ASP A 553 -2.61 -12.41 -38.81
CA ASP A 553 -1.43 -11.58 -39.06
C ASP A 553 -0.16 -12.41 -39.31
N ASP A 554 0.27 -12.48 -40.58
CA ASP A 554 1.57 -13.05 -41.01
C ASP A 554 2.79 -12.16 -40.64
N ALA A 555 2.58 -11.06 -39.92
CA ALA A 555 3.60 -10.10 -39.55
C ALA A 555 4.14 -10.38 -38.13
N ALA A 556 5.48 -10.44 -38.00
CA ALA A 556 6.11 -10.45 -36.69
C ALA A 556 5.75 -9.15 -35.94
N PRO A 557 5.51 -9.20 -34.61
CA PRO A 557 5.12 -8.03 -33.84
C PRO A 557 6.22 -6.97 -33.93
N GLU A 558 5.93 -5.86 -34.62
CA GLU A 558 6.78 -4.66 -34.57
C GLU A 558 6.80 -4.14 -33.13
N SER A 559 7.96 -3.63 -32.72
CA SER A 559 8.29 -3.17 -31.37
C SER A 559 7.13 -2.51 -30.62
N VAL A 560 6.55 -3.24 -29.69
CA VAL A 560 5.41 -2.81 -28.86
C VAL A 560 5.86 -1.71 -27.89
N GLN A 561 5.32 -0.50 -28.08
CA GLN A 561 5.43 0.60 -27.12
C GLN A 561 4.26 0.53 -26.15
N LEU A 562 4.56 0.39 -24.86
CA LEU A 562 3.55 0.54 -23.82
C LEU A 562 3.14 2.00 -23.71
N THR A 563 1.84 2.24 -23.58
CA THR A 563 1.34 3.38 -22.80
C THR A 563 1.67 3.06 -21.34
N GLU A 564 2.81 3.53 -20.88
CA GLU A 564 3.22 3.36 -19.50
C GLU A 564 2.21 4.06 -18.56
N LEU A 565 1.87 3.41 -17.45
CA LEU A 565 1.51 4.11 -16.21
C LEU A 565 2.80 4.54 -15.51
N THR A 566 3.67 5.37 -16.13
CA THR A 566 4.94 5.74 -15.48
C THR A 566 4.86 7.00 -14.66
N PRO A 567 5.47 6.97 -13.47
CA PRO A 567 6.37 8.01 -12.98
C PRO A 567 7.50 8.22 -13.99
N ALA A 568 7.37 9.16 -14.92
CA ALA A 568 8.53 9.54 -15.72
C ALA A 568 9.48 10.38 -14.85
N ALA A 569 10.58 9.75 -14.44
CA ALA A 569 11.70 10.39 -13.77
C ALA A 569 12.23 11.59 -14.59
N ASP A 570 12.14 12.74 -13.94
CA ASP A 570 12.93 13.97 -14.04
C ASP A 570 13.78 14.21 -15.33
N ARG A 571 13.44 15.29 -16.04
CA ARG A 571 14.34 15.96 -16.98
C ARG A 571 14.36 17.45 -16.67
N ASP A 572 15.35 17.91 -15.91
CA ASP A 572 15.79 19.30 -15.98
C ASP A 572 17.32 19.47 -16.01
N HIS A 573 17.85 19.59 -17.23
CA HIS A 573 19.01 20.43 -17.48
C HIS A 573 18.61 21.52 -18.47
N VAL A 574 18.10 22.62 -17.92
CA VAL A 574 17.96 23.92 -18.59
C VAL A 574 19.34 24.36 -19.11
N LYS A 575 19.58 24.21 -20.41
CA LYS A 575 20.63 24.99 -21.10
C LYS A 575 20.09 26.39 -21.36
N LEU A 576 20.47 27.32 -20.50
CA LEU A 576 20.38 28.75 -20.78
C LEU A 576 21.06 29.08 -22.13
N PRO A 577 20.48 29.97 -22.97
CA PRO A 577 21.06 30.32 -24.25
C PRO A 577 22.33 31.14 -24.02
N ARG A 578 23.50 30.58 -24.36
CA ARG A 578 24.73 31.37 -24.43
C ARG A 578 24.65 32.30 -25.64
N ARG A 579 24.56 33.60 -25.35
CA ARG A 579 24.85 34.69 -26.29
C ARG A 579 26.21 34.48 -26.94
N ASN A 580 26.25 34.71 -28.25
CA ASN A 580 27.48 35.01 -28.99
C ASN A 580 28.24 36.13 -28.29
N VAL A 581 29.44 35.84 -27.82
CA VAL A 581 30.48 36.85 -27.61
C VAL A 581 31.75 36.30 -28.23
N ASP A 582 31.98 36.81 -29.43
CA ASP A 582 33.23 36.80 -30.17
C ASP A 582 34.29 37.55 -29.34
N LEU A 583 35.39 36.90 -28.98
CA LEU A 583 36.59 37.56 -28.46
C LEU A 583 37.82 36.85 -29.00
N ASP A 584 38.17 37.24 -30.22
CA ASP A 584 39.54 37.24 -30.67
C ASP A 584 40.31 38.39 -29.98
N ALA A 585 41.62 38.18 -29.82
CA ALA A 585 42.68 39.12 -29.45
C ALA A 585 42.98 39.44 -27.96
N ARG A 586 43.99 38.69 -27.46
CA ARG A 586 45.27 39.18 -26.87
C ARG A 586 45.22 40.18 -25.68
N ARG A 587 45.52 39.69 -24.48
CA ARG A 587 46.80 39.89 -23.77
C ARG A 587 46.80 39.16 -22.43
#